data_AF-K3VZ21-F1
#
_entry.id   AF-K3VZ21-F1
#
_cell.length_a   1.000
_cell.length_b   1.000
_cell.length_c   1.000
_cell.angle_alpha   90.00
_cell.angle_beta   90.00
_cell.angle_gamma   90.00
#
_symmetry.space_group_name_H-M   'P 1'
#
loop_
_entity.id
_entity.type
_entity.pdbx_description
1 polymer ?
#
loop_
_entity_poly.entity_id
_entity_poly.type
_entity_poly.pdbx_seq_one_letter_code
_entity_poly.pdbx_strand_id
1 'polypeptide(L)'
;MAVSKETAEEALLVTDSNNNQEAQEAADTSATSKRAKWQFSLIGGATACIVVLIINLVITIWSSVTFVGSETGDRYGLVFIASCSLLGWSVDIIPGPKDLKTLWNLGFGSTNELTLISGKGWDDEDDSSLIANILLANLPQLVFSFFYFQYNSLFTCMAAAAEWSAYANKRRSLRVSSNPRGKQRSRYFLQLPYRYSIPLLLASILMHWMLSQSIFVVAIEQSGRWKLFTSGYSPIAMIFVIIIAAFMAAAVIITALRRLPTIMPVAASCSLAIAAACHHPDNKPQPDASVSRLQWGVMQRQRDELGRELTGHCGFSQYPVEKPEWGIVYR
;
A
#
# COMPACT_ATOMS: atom_id res chain seq x y z
N MET A 1 -46.93 66.68 -22.51
CA MET A 1 -45.48 66.41 -22.58
C MET A 1 -45.09 65.33 -21.55
N ALA A 2 -45.79 64.18 -21.55
CA ALA A 2 -45.64 63.12 -20.55
C ALA A 2 -45.13 61.78 -21.13
N VAL A 3 -45.09 61.65 -22.46
CA VAL A 3 -44.76 60.39 -23.16
C VAL A 3 -43.27 60.03 -23.12
N SER A 4 -42.35 61.00 -22.90
CA SER A 4 -40.90 60.71 -23.00
C SER A 4 -40.28 60.10 -21.74
N LYS A 5 -40.96 60.14 -20.58
CA LYS A 5 -40.42 59.55 -19.35
C LYS A 5 -40.68 58.05 -19.28
N GLU A 6 -41.86 57.63 -19.71
CA GLU A 6 -42.30 56.22 -19.67
C GLU A 6 -41.45 55.36 -20.61
N THR A 7 -41.14 55.86 -21.81
CA THR A 7 -40.28 55.17 -22.78
C THR A 7 -38.82 55.08 -22.32
N ALA A 8 -38.35 56.05 -21.53
CA ALA A 8 -37.01 56.03 -20.96
C ALA A 8 -36.91 55.04 -19.79
N GLU A 9 -37.95 54.91 -18.97
CA GLU A 9 -38.04 53.89 -17.91
C GLU A 9 -38.12 52.47 -18.49
N GLU A 10 -38.93 52.24 -19.53
CA GLU A 10 -38.98 50.94 -20.21
C GLU A 10 -37.63 50.55 -20.84
N ALA A 11 -36.93 51.50 -21.48
CA ALA A 11 -35.61 51.24 -22.04
C ALA A 11 -34.57 50.91 -20.96
N LEU A 12 -34.65 51.55 -19.79
CA LEU A 12 -33.78 51.27 -18.66
C LEU A 12 -34.05 49.87 -18.08
N LEU A 13 -35.32 49.49 -17.92
CA LEU A 13 -35.73 48.18 -17.41
C LEU A 13 -35.30 47.03 -18.32
N VAL A 14 -35.42 47.21 -19.64
CA VAL A 14 -34.98 46.19 -20.63
C VAL A 14 -33.45 46.04 -20.64
N THR A 15 -32.72 47.15 -20.44
CA THR A 15 -31.25 47.10 -20.35
C THR A 15 -30.81 46.38 -19.07
N ASP A 16 -31.48 46.63 -17.96
CA ASP A 16 -31.19 45.97 -16.68
C ASP A 16 -31.52 44.46 -16.73
N SER A 17 -32.61 44.07 -17.38
CA SER A 17 -32.96 42.65 -17.55
C SER A 17 -31.94 41.89 -18.41
N ASN A 18 -31.45 42.52 -19.49
CA ASN A 18 -30.46 41.90 -20.37
C ASN A 18 -29.10 41.75 -19.68
N ASN A 19 -28.66 42.78 -18.96
CA ASN A 19 -27.42 42.72 -18.16
C ASN A 19 -27.50 41.63 -17.09
N ASN A 20 -28.66 41.47 -16.45
CA ASN A 20 -28.88 40.42 -15.46
C ASN A 20 -28.85 39.02 -16.11
N GLN A 21 -29.43 38.85 -17.30
CA GLN A 21 -29.36 37.58 -18.05
C GLN A 21 -27.93 37.21 -18.47
N GLU A 22 -27.16 38.15 -19.01
CA GLU A 22 -25.77 37.89 -19.41
C GLU A 22 -24.88 37.57 -18.18
N ALA A 23 -25.08 38.27 -17.07
CA ALA A 23 -24.40 37.98 -15.81
C ALA A 23 -24.75 36.58 -15.29
N GLN A 24 -26.00 36.16 -15.45
CA GLN A 24 -26.48 34.84 -15.02
C GLN A 24 -25.92 33.72 -15.89
N GLU A 25 -25.91 33.90 -17.22
CA GLU A 25 -25.34 32.92 -18.15
C GLU A 25 -23.82 32.77 -17.99
N ALA A 26 -23.11 33.87 -17.74
CA ALA A 26 -21.69 33.84 -17.41
C ALA A 26 -21.41 33.12 -16.07
N ALA A 27 -22.27 33.32 -15.07
CA ALA A 27 -22.19 32.64 -13.78
C ALA A 27 -22.44 31.13 -13.92
N ASP A 28 -23.45 30.73 -14.69
CA ASP A 28 -23.79 29.33 -14.95
C ASP A 28 -22.70 28.60 -15.74
N THR A 29 -22.11 29.25 -16.74
CA THR A 29 -20.99 28.71 -17.53
C THR A 29 -19.71 28.55 -16.69
N SER A 30 -19.45 29.49 -15.79
CA SER A 30 -18.34 29.42 -14.82
C SER A 30 -18.54 28.29 -13.80
N ALA A 31 -19.77 28.14 -13.29
CA ALA A 31 -20.14 27.09 -12.35
C ALA A 31 -20.03 25.70 -12.98
N THR A 32 -20.52 25.50 -14.21
CA THR A 32 -20.38 24.23 -14.95
C THR A 32 -18.93 23.89 -15.27
N SER A 33 -18.10 24.87 -15.64
CA SER A 33 -16.66 24.67 -15.88
C SER A 33 -15.90 24.28 -14.61
N LYS A 34 -16.12 24.98 -13.49
CA LYS A 34 -15.53 24.62 -12.18
C LYS A 34 -15.97 23.22 -11.76
N ARG A 35 -17.24 22.89 -12.01
CA ARG A 35 -17.83 21.61 -11.68
C ARG A 35 -17.21 20.44 -12.46
N ALA A 36 -17.06 20.58 -13.77
CA ALA A 36 -16.40 19.57 -14.59
C ALA A 36 -14.95 19.36 -14.14
N LYS A 37 -14.24 20.42 -13.75
CA LYS A 37 -12.83 20.35 -13.33
C LYS A 37 -12.61 19.59 -12.02
N TRP A 38 -13.40 19.83 -10.98
CA TRP A 38 -13.24 19.08 -9.73
C TRP A 38 -13.71 17.63 -9.88
N GLN A 39 -14.77 17.36 -10.65
CA GLN A 39 -15.22 16.00 -10.92
C GLN A 39 -14.13 15.22 -11.64
N PHE A 40 -13.48 15.83 -12.63
CA PHE A 40 -12.34 15.22 -13.33
C PHE A 40 -11.13 15.01 -12.40
N SER A 41 -10.92 15.89 -11.42
CA SER A 41 -9.81 15.76 -10.46
C SER A 41 -10.07 14.72 -9.38
N LEU A 42 -11.28 14.65 -8.84
CA LEU A 42 -11.68 13.69 -7.83
C LEU A 42 -11.88 12.30 -8.42
N ILE A 43 -12.52 12.19 -9.58
CA ILE A 43 -12.56 10.95 -10.35
C ILE A 43 -11.14 10.61 -10.81
N GLY A 44 -10.34 11.56 -11.29
CA GLY A 44 -8.94 11.32 -11.68
C GLY A 44 -8.10 10.77 -10.52
N GLY A 45 -8.21 11.33 -9.33
CA GLY A 45 -7.52 10.90 -8.12
C GLY A 45 -8.05 9.57 -7.55
N ALA A 46 -9.37 9.38 -7.50
CA ALA A 46 -9.97 8.11 -7.08
C ALA A 46 -9.68 6.99 -8.09
N THR A 47 -9.74 7.28 -9.39
CA THR A 47 -9.40 6.35 -10.47
C THR A 47 -7.90 6.09 -10.47
N ALA A 48 -7.05 7.08 -10.21
CA ALA A 48 -5.61 6.86 -10.03
C ALA A 48 -5.33 5.98 -8.81
N CYS A 49 -5.99 6.21 -7.68
CA CYS A 49 -5.88 5.37 -6.49
C CYS A 49 -6.38 3.94 -6.74
N ILE A 50 -7.50 3.77 -7.44
CA ILE A 50 -8.06 2.47 -7.82
C ILE A 50 -7.18 1.78 -8.85
N VAL A 51 -6.63 2.51 -9.83
CA VAL A 51 -5.71 1.98 -10.83
C VAL A 51 -4.40 1.61 -10.16
N VAL A 52 -3.87 2.40 -9.22
CA VAL A 52 -2.71 2.05 -8.39
C VAL A 52 -3.01 0.85 -7.51
N LEU A 53 -4.22 0.73 -6.97
CA LEU A 53 -4.66 -0.43 -6.19
C LEU A 53 -4.74 -1.67 -7.07
N ILE A 54 -5.38 -1.59 -8.24
CA ILE A 54 -5.48 -2.68 -9.21
C ILE A 54 -4.09 -3.05 -9.72
N ILE A 55 -3.24 -2.08 -10.06
CA ILE A 55 -1.86 -2.31 -10.50
C ILE A 55 -1.06 -2.97 -9.39
N ASN A 56 -1.08 -2.46 -8.16
CA ASN A 56 -0.36 -3.05 -7.04
C ASN A 56 -0.94 -4.40 -6.61
N LEU A 57 -2.26 -4.62 -6.73
CA LEU A 57 -2.95 -5.89 -6.47
C LEU A 57 -2.61 -6.90 -7.55
N VAL A 58 -2.61 -6.51 -8.82
CA VAL A 58 -2.21 -7.34 -9.95
C VAL A 58 -0.72 -7.66 -9.86
N ILE A 59 0.14 -6.70 -9.52
CA ILE A 59 1.59 -6.93 -9.30
C ILE A 59 1.81 -7.83 -8.09
N THR A 60 1.01 -7.67 -7.03
CA THR A 60 1.05 -8.52 -5.85
C THR A 60 0.64 -9.95 -6.18
N ILE A 61 -0.48 -10.12 -6.88
CA ILE A 61 -1.00 -11.41 -7.31
C ILE A 61 -0.01 -12.04 -8.29
N TRP A 62 0.46 -11.28 -9.28
CA TRP A 62 1.50 -11.68 -10.23
C TRP A 62 2.77 -12.09 -9.48
N SER A 63 3.29 -11.26 -8.57
CA SER A 63 4.48 -11.57 -7.76
C SER A 63 4.29 -12.83 -6.92
N SER A 64 3.10 -13.04 -6.35
CA SER A 64 2.76 -14.24 -5.58
C SER A 64 2.60 -15.49 -6.44
N VAL A 65 2.21 -15.35 -7.71
CA VAL A 65 1.92 -16.47 -8.63
C VAL A 65 3.10 -16.81 -9.54
N THR A 66 3.99 -15.86 -9.86
CA THR A 66 5.12 -16.07 -10.78
C THR A 66 6.47 -16.18 -10.07
N PHE A 67 6.52 -16.80 -8.90
CA PHE A 67 7.79 -17.20 -8.27
C PHE A 67 8.39 -18.44 -8.95
N VAL A 68 8.51 -18.40 -10.28
CA VAL A 68 9.37 -19.29 -11.07
C VAL A 68 9.91 -18.48 -12.26
N GLY A 69 11.19 -18.11 -12.21
CA GLY A 69 11.98 -17.80 -13.41
C GLY A 69 12.16 -16.32 -13.79
N SER A 70 13.35 -15.83 -13.45
CA SER A 70 14.19 -14.85 -14.17
C SER A 70 13.71 -13.39 -14.40
N GLU A 71 14.65 -12.47 -14.12
CA GLU A 71 14.67 -11.02 -14.38
C GLU A 71 13.77 -10.16 -13.48
N THR A 72 14.05 -10.24 -12.18
CA THR A 72 13.30 -9.62 -11.08
C THR A 72 13.66 -8.15 -10.81
N GLY A 73 14.80 -7.63 -11.30
CA GLY A 73 15.30 -6.29 -10.95
C GLY A 73 14.59 -5.13 -11.66
N ASP A 74 14.43 -5.23 -12.98
CA ASP A 74 13.90 -4.13 -13.81
C ASP A 74 12.41 -3.87 -13.58
N ARG A 75 11.67 -4.91 -13.17
CA ARG A 75 10.21 -4.85 -12.98
C ARG A 75 9.81 -4.03 -11.75
N TYR A 76 10.53 -4.15 -10.63
CA TYR A 76 10.26 -3.32 -9.46
C TYR A 76 10.66 -1.86 -9.68
N GLY A 77 11.71 -1.61 -10.47
CA GLY A 77 12.09 -0.26 -10.89
C GLY A 77 11.03 0.41 -11.75
N LEU A 78 10.45 -0.31 -12.72
CA LEU A 78 9.33 0.17 -13.54
C LEU A 78 8.09 0.51 -12.70
N VAL A 79 7.77 -0.33 -11.71
CA VAL A 79 6.64 -0.09 -10.79
C VAL A 79 6.88 1.14 -9.91
N PHE A 80 8.12 1.36 -9.46
CA PHE A 80 8.48 2.56 -8.72
C PHE A 80 8.35 3.82 -9.57
N ILE A 81 8.86 3.79 -10.80
CA ILE A 81 8.74 4.92 -11.74
C ILE A 81 7.27 5.19 -12.05
N ALA A 82 6.47 4.15 -12.36
CA ALA A 82 5.05 4.29 -12.60
C ALA A 82 4.30 4.85 -11.38
N SER A 83 4.63 4.39 -10.17
CA SER A 83 4.05 4.91 -8.93
C SER A 83 4.42 6.38 -8.70
N CYS A 84 5.69 6.76 -8.88
CA CYS A 84 6.15 8.14 -8.78
C CYS A 84 5.51 9.05 -9.84
N SER A 85 5.37 8.57 -11.08
CA SER A 85 4.70 9.31 -12.15
C SER A 85 3.21 9.49 -11.87
N LEU A 86 2.53 8.46 -11.36
CA LEU A 86 1.12 8.55 -10.96
C LEU A 86 0.93 9.49 -9.77
N LEU A 87 1.84 9.48 -8.79
CA LEU A 87 1.82 10.44 -7.68
C LEU A 87 2.08 11.87 -8.15
N GLY A 88 3.05 12.09 -9.03
CA GLY A 88 3.31 13.40 -9.64
C GLY A 88 2.12 13.92 -10.44
N TRP A 89 1.53 13.06 -11.27
CA TRP A 89 0.31 13.35 -12.03
C TRP A 89 -0.88 13.67 -11.13
N SER A 90 -1.01 12.98 -9.99
CA SER A 90 -2.04 13.25 -8.99
C SER A 90 -1.88 14.64 -8.36
N VAL A 91 -0.65 15.07 -8.06
CA VAL A 91 -0.37 16.42 -7.53
C VAL A 91 -0.71 17.50 -8.54
N ASP A 92 -0.43 17.27 -9.83
CA ASP A 92 -0.73 18.23 -10.88
C ASP A 92 -2.23 18.35 -11.21
N ILE A 93 -3.01 17.31 -10.87
CA ILE A 93 -4.45 17.26 -11.10
C ILE A 93 -5.26 17.92 -9.98
N ILE A 94 -4.71 18.11 -8.78
CA ILE A 94 -5.44 18.75 -7.67
C ILE A 94 -5.63 20.24 -7.99
N PRO A 95 -6.87 20.73 -8.24
CA PRO A 95 -7.11 22.14 -8.44
C PRO A 95 -6.93 22.87 -7.11
N GLY A 96 -6.00 23.83 -7.09
CA GLY A 96 -5.72 24.65 -5.91
C GLY A 96 -4.45 25.49 -6.06
N PRO A 97 -4.21 26.42 -5.12
CA PRO A 97 -2.96 27.15 -5.06
C PRO A 97 -1.80 26.17 -4.87
N LYS A 98 -0.78 26.20 -5.74
CA LYS A 98 0.43 25.36 -5.60
C LYS A 98 1.40 25.89 -4.53
N ASP A 99 1.11 27.03 -3.93
CA ASP A 99 1.98 27.70 -2.96
C ASP A 99 1.76 27.16 -1.54
N LEU A 100 2.81 26.62 -0.93
CA LEU A 100 2.75 25.90 0.35
C LEU A 100 2.23 26.78 1.50
N LYS A 101 2.55 28.07 1.48
CA LYS A 101 2.10 29.02 2.51
C LYS A 101 0.59 29.23 2.45
N THR A 102 0.04 29.31 1.24
CA THR A 102 -1.40 29.43 1.01
C THR A 102 -2.11 28.14 1.40
N LEU A 103 -1.56 26.97 1.04
CA LEU A 103 -2.11 25.67 1.43
C LEU A 103 -2.11 25.44 2.95
N TRP A 104 -1.08 25.93 3.65
CA TRP A 104 -1.04 25.87 5.11
C TRP A 104 -2.09 26.78 5.75
N ASN A 105 -2.29 27.98 5.20
CA ASN A 105 -3.31 28.92 5.68
C ASN A 105 -4.74 28.43 5.44
N LEU A 106 -4.97 27.53 4.48
CA LEU A 106 -6.26 26.85 4.31
C LEU A 106 -6.62 25.93 5.49
N GLY A 107 -5.63 25.52 6.29
CA GLY A 107 -5.83 24.72 7.50
C GLY A 107 -5.76 23.21 7.28
N PHE A 108 -5.19 22.51 8.26
CA PHE A 108 -5.15 21.05 8.30
C PHE A 108 -6.49 20.51 8.82
N GLY A 109 -7.20 19.73 8.00
CA GLY A 109 -8.53 19.20 8.36
C GLY A 109 -9.63 20.25 8.55
N SER A 110 -9.41 21.50 8.08
CA SER A 110 -10.37 22.59 8.23
C SER A 110 -11.36 22.64 7.07
N THR A 111 -12.63 22.93 7.37
CA THR A 111 -13.67 23.22 6.37
C THR A 111 -13.42 24.58 5.75
N ASN A 112 -13.21 24.63 4.42
CA ASN A 112 -13.10 25.88 3.68
C ASN A 112 -14.02 25.82 2.45
N GLU A 113 -14.68 26.92 2.13
CA GLU A 113 -15.61 27.03 0.99
C GLU A 113 -14.92 26.71 -0.34
N LEU A 114 -13.61 26.96 -0.42
CA LEU A 114 -12.78 26.68 -1.59
C LEU A 114 -12.38 25.19 -1.73
N THR A 115 -12.56 24.38 -0.69
CA THR A 115 -12.20 22.96 -0.66
C THR A 115 -13.40 22.04 -0.44
N LEU A 116 -14.60 22.58 -0.64
CA LEU A 116 -15.82 21.80 -0.73
C LEU A 116 -15.96 21.15 -2.12
N ILE A 117 -16.37 19.89 -2.12
CA ILE A 117 -16.67 19.11 -3.31
C ILE A 117 -18.11 19.46 -3.74
N SER A 118 -18.27 20.44 -4.64
CA SER A 118 -19.59 20.96 -5.05
C SER A 118 -20.15 20.36 -6.35
N GLY A 119 -21.18 19.49 -6.30
CA GLY A 119 -21.86 18.89 -7.48
C GLY A 119 -23.39 18.94 -7.46
N LYS A 120 -24.09 18.80 -8.61
CA LYS A 120 -25.57 18.59 -8.67
C LYS A 120 -25.85 17.39 -7.79
N GLY A 121 -26.87 17.53 -6.98
CA GLY A 121 -27.14 16.74 -5.79
C GLY A 121 -27.40 17.66 -4.60
N TRP A 122 -27.29 18.98 -4.77
CA TRP A 122 -27.58 19.97 -3.73
C TRP A 122 -29.08 20.25 -3.56
N ASP A 123 -29.93 19.69 -4.42
CA ASP A 123 -31.35 20.05 -4.47
C ASP A 123 -32.33 19.01 -3.91
N ASP A 124 -31.94 17.78 -3.56
CA ASP A 124 -32.95 16.78 -3.18
C ASP A 124 -32.62 16.04 -1.87
N GLU A 125 -33.70 15.82 -1.09
CA GLU A 125 -33.84 15.02 0.12
C GLU A 125 -33.48 13.52 -0.06
N ASP A 126 -32.47 13.19 -0.87
CA ASP A 126 -32.14 11.82 -1.24
C ASP A 126 -30.97 11.29 -0.40
N ASP A 127 -31.29 10.40 0.54
CA ASP A 127 -30.37 9.66 1.41
C ASP A 127 -29.24 8.95 0.61
N SER A 128 -29.48 8.66 -0.67
CA SER A 128 -28.51 8.06 -1.58
C SER A 128 -27.25 8.91 -1.76
N SER A 129 -27.39 10.24 -1.78
CA SER A 129 -26.27 11.18 -1.93
C SER A 129 -25.38 11.22 -0.68
N LEU A 130 -25.97 11.10 0.51
CA LEU A 130 -25.29 11.01 1.79
C LEU A 130 -24.49 9.71 1.87
N ILE A 131 -25.09 8.57 1.51
CA ILE A 131 -24.41 7.28 1.51
C ILE A 131 -23.22 7.30 0.55
N ALA A 132 -23.38 7.86 -0.65
CA ALA A 132 -22.28 7.99 -1.61
C ALA A 132 -21.12 8.84 -1.09
N ASN A 133 -21.41 9.98 -0.44
CA ASN A 133 -20.39 10.85 0.15
C ASN A 133 -19.67 10.19 1.34
N ILE A 134 -20.39 9.44 2.18
CA ILE A 134 -19.78 8.66 3.27
C ILE A 134 -18.86 7.58 2.71
N LEU A 135 -19.31 6.84 1.70
CA LEU A 135 -18.49 5.82 1.05
C LEU A 135 -17.24 6.44 0.43
N LEU A 136 -17.39 7.56 -0.30
CA LEU A 136 -16.29 8.27 -0.93
C LEU A 136 -15.24 8.75 0.09
N ALA A 137 -15.67 9.31 1.22
CA ALA A 137 -14.77 9.78 2.27
C ALA A 137 -14.00 8.65 2.98
N ASN A 138 -14.51 7.40 2.92
CA ASN A 138 -13.89 6.22 3.55
C ASN A 138 -13.13 5.31 2.57
N LEU A 139 -13.31 5.50 1.26
CA LEU A 139 -12.61 4.72 0.23
C LEU A 139 -11.08 4.75 0.42
N PRO A 140 -10.42 5.92 0.63
CA PRO A 140 -8.97 5.95 0.80
C PRO A 140 -8.45 5.09 1.97
N GLN A 141 -9.19 5.04 3.08
CA GLN A 141 -8.87 4.26 4.28
C GLN A 141 -8.99 2.76 3.99
N LEU A 142 -10.02 2.36 3.25
CA LEU A 142 -10.19 0.98 2.78
C LEU A 142 -9.06 0.58 1.83
N VAL A 143 -8.73 1.42 0.85
CA VAL A 143 -7.61 1.21 -0.07
C VAL A 143 -6.29 1.04 0.70
N PHE A 144 -6.04 1.92 1.67
CA PHE A 144 -4.83 1.85 2.49
C PHE A 144 -4.75 0.57 3.34
N SER A 145 -5.89 0.07 3.84
CA SER A 145 -5.94 -1.19 4.59
C SER A 145 -5.46 -2.38 3.76
N PHE A 146 -5.82 -2.44 2.47
CA PHE A 146 -5.30 -3.46 1.55
C PHE A 146 -3.78 -3.35 1.38
N PHE A 147 -3.26 -2.13 1.20
CA PHE A 147 -1.81 -1.92 1.13
C PHE A 147 -1.10 -2.34 2.41
N TYR A 148 -1.68 -2.06 3.58
CA TYR A 148 -1.12 -2.48 4.86
C TYR A 148 -1.00 -4.01 4.95
N PHE A 149 -2.05 -4.75 4.59
CA PHE A 149 -1.99 -6.22 4.56
C PHE A 149 -0.92 -6.72 3.59
N GLN A 150 -0.79 -6.08 2.43
CA GLN A 150 0.22 -6.43 1.45
C GLN A 150 1.65 -6.18 1.95
N TYR A 151 1.90 -5.03 2.56
CA TYR A 151 3.20 -4.74 3.17
C TYR A 151 3.53 -5.74 4.29
N ASN A 152 2.56 -6.07 5.13
CA ASN A 152 2.73 -7.06 6.19
C ASN A 152 3.12 -8.44 5.62
N SER A 153 2.44 -8.87 4.56
CA SER A 153 2.73 -10.12 3.85
C SER A 153 4.16 -10.13 3.27
N LEU A 154 4.56 -9.06 2.57
CA LEU A 154 5.91 -8.94 1.98
C LEU A 154 7.01 -8.99 3.05
N PHE A 155 6.88 -8.20 4.12
CA PHE A 155 7.86 -8.23 5.21
C PHE A 155 7.92 -9.58 5.91
N THR A 156 6.78 -10.27 6.04
CA THR A 156 6.73 -11.62 6.62
C THR A 156 7.50 -12.61 5.74
N CYS A 157 7.30 -12.59 4.42
CA CYS A 157 8.03 -13.43 3.48
C CYS A 157 9.54 -13.15 3.51
N MET A 158 9.94 -11.86 3.49
CA MET A 158 11.35 -11.48 3.58
C MET A 158 12.00 -11.91 4.89
N ALA A 159 11.29 -11.75 6.02
CA ALA A 159 11.78 -12.19 7.33
C ALA A 159 11.90 -13.72 7.41
N ALA A 160 10.95 -14.46 6.85
CA ALA A 160 11.00 -15.92 6.79
C ALA A 160 12.18 -16.40 5.92
N ALA A 161 12.40 -15.79 4.75
CA ALA A 161 13.54 -16.09 3.91
C ALA A 161 14.88 -15.75 4.59
N ALA A 162 14.96 -14.63 5.32
CA ALA A 162 16.13 -14.26 6.11
C ALA A 162 16.39 -15.24 7.27
N GLU A 163 15.35 -15.75 7.93
CA GLU A 163 15.47 -16.77 8.97
C GLU A 163 15.93 -18.11 8.37
N TRP A 164 15.34 -18.53 7.25
CA TRP A 164 15.70 -19.74 6.51
C TRP A 164 17.15 -19.73 6.05
N SER A 165 17.55 -18.71 5.31
CA SER A 165 18.92 -18.52 4.83
C SER A 165 19.96 -18.51 5.97
N ALA A 166 19.63 -17.95 7.14
CA ALA A 166 20.56 -17.90 8.27
C ALA A 166 21.02 -19.29 8.77
N TYR A 167 20.26 -20.36 8.50
CA TYR A 167 20.67 -21.73 8.81
C TYR A 167 21.84 -22.23 7.96
N ALA A 168 22.15 -21.59 6.82
CA ALA A 168 23.30 -21.94 5.99
C ALA A 168 24.64 -21.54 6.65
N ASN A 169 24.63 -20.44 7.39
CA ASN A 169 25.86 -19.83 7.94
C ASN A 169 26.10 -20.17 9.40
N LYS A 170 25.04 -20.42 10.19
CA LYS A 170 25.16 -20.66 11.63
C LYS A 170 24.09 -21.64 12.12
N ARG A 171 24.48 -22.53 13.04
CA ARG A 171 23.53 -23.34 13.81
C ARG A 171 22.50 -22.48 14.54
N ARG A 172 21.22 -22.76 14.27
CA ARG A 172 20.08 -22.08 14.90
C ARG A 172 19.05 -23.10 15.35
N SER A 173 18.25 -22.71 16.34
CA SER A 173 17.12 -23.50 16.86
C SER A 173 15.86 -23.19 16.08
N LEU A 174 15.02 -24.21 15.84
CA LEU A 174 13.72 -24.05 15.20
C LEU A 174 12.79 -23.15 16.02
N ARG A 175 12.00 -22.35 15.30
CA ARG A 175 10.90 -21.56 15.87
C ARG A 175 9.60 -22.35 15.69
N VAL A 176 8.86 -22.54 16.79
CA VAL A 176 7.63 -23.33 16.82
C VAL A 176 6.43 -22.47 17.20
N SER A 177 5.27 -22.80 16.62
CA SER A 177 3.99 -22.18 16.95
C SER A 177 3.40 -22.70 18.27
N SER A 178 3.74 -23.93 18.65
CA SER A 178 3.33 -24.60 19.90
C SER A 178 4.30 -24.32 21.07
N ASN A 179 4.05 -24.91 22.24
CA ASN A 179 4.97 -24.83 23.37
C ASN A 179 6.36 -25.33 22.98
N PRO A 180 7.43 -24.53 23.18
CA PRO A 180 8.78 -24.91 22.81
C PRO A 180 9.29 -26.05 23.69
N ARG A 181 10.03 -26.99 23.09
CA ARG A 181 10.74 -28.06 23.78
C ARG A 181 12.24 -27.95 23.53
N GLY A 182 13.05 -28.25 24.55
CA GLY A 182 14.51 -28.25 24.44
C GLY A 182 15.08 -26.87 24.09
N LYS A 183 15.79 -26.76 22.95
CA LYS A 183 16.41 -25.51 22.49
C LYS A 183 15.54 -24.71 21.52
N GLN A 184 14.32 -25.13 21.24
CA GLN A 184 13.38 -24.44 20.35
C GLN A 184 13.00 -23.04 20.86
N ARG A 185 12.63 -22.16 19.93
CA ARG A 185 12.14 -20.81 20.24
C ARG A 185 10.63 -20.74 20.02
N SER A 186 9.92 -20.02 20.86
CA SER A 186 8.51 -19.73 20.64
C SER A 186 8.33 -18.73 19.48
N ARG A 187 7.11 -18.69 18.95
CA ARG A 187 6.67 -17.64 18.04
C ARG A 187 6.78 -16.24 18.68
N TYR A 188 6.95 -15.23 17.84
CA TYR A 188 6.73 -13.85 18.26
C TYR A 188 5.23 -13.65 18.57
N PHE A 189 4.89 -12.74 19.49
CA PHE A 189 3.49 -12.40 19.76
C PHE A 189 2.85 -11.73 18.55
N LEU A 190 3.60 -10.90 17.82
CA LEU A 190 3.26 -10.43 16.47
C LEU A 190 3.93 -11.32 15.43
N GLN A 191 3.24 -11.63 14.33
CA GLN A 191 3.70 -12.53 13.26
C GLN A 191 5.11 -12.17 12.71
N LEU A 192 5.47 -10.89 12.76
CA LEU A 192 6.71 -10.31 12.26
C LEU A 192 7.63 -9.84 13.41
N PRO A 193 8.98 -9.88 13.27
CA PRO A 193 9.88 -9.30 14.26
C PRO A 193 9.53 -7.83 14.55
N TYR A 194 9.55 -7.46 15.84
CA TYR A 194 9.15 -6.12 16.31
C TYR A 194 9.83 -4.95 15.58
N ARG A 195 11.05 -5.15 15.07
CA ARG A 195 11.82 -4.14 14.32
C ARG A 195 11.12 -3.69 13.03
N TYR A 196 10.33 -4.55 12.41
CA TYR A 196 9.54 -4.22 11.22
C TYR A 196 8.08 -3.95 11.58
N SER A 197 7.53 -4.74 12.51
CA SER A 197 6.10 -4.65 12.86
C SER A 197 5.74 -3.34 13.56
N ILE A 198 6.60 -2.83 14.44
CA ILE A 198 6.31 -1.60 15.20
C ILE A 198 6.32 -0.37 14.27
N PRO A 199 7.36 -0.11 13.46
CA PRO A 199 7.33 1.01 12.53
C PRO A 199 6.17 0.93 11.54
N LEU A 200 5.87 -0.27 11.02
CA LEU A 200 4.76 -0.47 10.08
C LEU A 200 3.40 -0.20 10.74
N LEU A 201 3.21 -0.60 12.00
CA LEU A 201 1.99 -0.32 12.74
C LEU A 201 1.84 1.17 13.04
N LEU A 202 2.90 1.84 13.49
CA LEU A 202 2.88 3.27 13.77
C LEU A 202 2.59 4.09 12.49
N ALA A 203 3.25 3.75 11.38
CA ALA A 203 2.98 4.37 10.08
C ALA A 203 1.54 4.12 9.62
N SER A 204 1.00 2.92 9.87
CA SER A 204 -0.40 2.60 9.56
C SER A 204 -1.39 3.45 10.37
N ILE A 205 -1.17 3.57 11.68
CA ILE A 205 -2.01 4.41 12.54
C ILE A 205 -1.95 5.86 12.08
N LEU A 206 -0.75 6.37 11.79
CA LEU A 206 -0.55 7.73 11.30
C LEU A 206 -1.26 7.95 9.95
N MET A 207 -1.12 7.02 9.00
CA MET A 207 -1.78 7.11 7.70
C MET A 207 -3.31 7.10 7.82
N HIS A 208 -3.89 6.22 8.63
CA HIS A 208 -5.34 6.21 8.86
C HIS A 208 -5.82 7.53 9.46
N TRP A 209 -5.07 8.07 10.42
CA TRP A 209 -5.38 9.36 11.02
C TRP A 209 -5.31 10.49 9.98
N MET A 210 -4.23 10.57 9.19
CA MET A 210 -4.09 11.61 8.17
C MET A 210 -5.12 11.47 7.04
N LEU A 211 -5.47 10.25 6.65
CA LEU A 211 -6.51 10.00 5.66
C LEU A 211 -7.88 10.51 6.14
N SER A 212 -8.21 10.36 7.43
CA SER A 212 -9.43 10.93 8.00
C SER A 212 -9.51 12.46 7.91
N GLN A 213 -8.36 13.14 7.82
CA GLN A 213 -8.27 14.59 7.69
C GLN A 213 -8.13 15.04 6.22
N SER A 214 -7.92 14.08 5.30
CA SER A 214 -7.70 14.34 3.88
C SER A 214 -9.00 14.51 3.10
N ILE A 215 -10.00 13.67 3.38
CA ILE A 215 -11.35 13.75 2.82
C ILE A 215 -12.31 13.50 3.98
N PHE A 216 -13.22 14.43 4.22
CA PHE A 216 -14.16 14.38 5.34
C PHE A 216 -15.54 14.85 4.90
N VAL A 217 -16.59 14.38 5.57
CA VAL A 217 -17.97 14.81 5.28
C VAL A 217 -18.25 16.09 6.05
N VAL A 218 -18.86 17.07 5.38
CA VAL A 218 -19.21 18.40 5.88
C VAL A 218 -20.73 18.55 5.78
N ALA A 219 -21.36 18.94 6.88
CA ALA A 219 -22.77 19.33 6.88
C ALA A 219 -22.86 20.86 6.76
N ILE A 220 -23.65 21.35 5.81
CA ILE A 220 -23.96 22.77 5.66
C ILE A 220 -25.37 23.01 6.20
N GLU A 221 -25.48 24.01 7.06
CA GLU A 221 -26.74 24.52 7.56
C GLU A 221 -27.29 25.58 6.60
N GLN A 222 -28.53 25.39 6.14
CA GLN A 222 -29.23 26.38 5.33
C GLN A 222 -30.52 26.79 6.05
N SER A 223 -30.62 28.07 6.41
CA SER A 223 -31.81 28.66 7.05
C SER A 223 -32.29 27.93 8.31
N GLY A 224 -31.38 27.52 9.19
CA GLY A 224 -31.72 26.87 10.47
C GLY A 224 -32.01 25.36 10.38
N ARG A 225 -31.81 24.73 9.21
CA ARG A 225 -31.95 23.28 9.02
C ARG A 225 -30.68 22.71 8.38
N TRP A 226 -30.14 21.65 8.99
CA TRP A 226 -29.09 20.82 8.38
C TRP A 226 -29.69 20.06 7.21
N LYS A 227 -29.41 20.48 5.98
CA LYS A 227 -30.00 19.88 4.77
C LYS A 227 -28.98 19.36 3.77
N LEU A 228 -27.73 19.84 3.81
CA LEU A 228 -26.76 19.52 2.77
C LEU A 228 -25.53 18.83 3.35
N PHE A 229 -25.31 17.57 2.98
CA PHE A 229 -24.10 16.81 3.32
C PHE A 229 -23.21 16.72 2.09
N THR A 230 -22.04 17.34 2.17
CA THR A 230 -21.03 17.36 1.11
C THR A 230 -19.71 16.80 1.61
N SER A 231 -18.73 16.58 0.74
CA SER A 231 -17.39 16.19 1.15
C SER A 231 -16.44 17.39 1.05
N GLY A 232 -15.65 17.63 2.08
CA GLY A 232 -14.51 18.54 2.07
C GLY A 232 -13.21 17.76 1.87
N TYR A 233 -12.20 18.41 1.31
CA TYR A 233 -10.85 17.86 1.28
C TYR A 233 -9.80 18.85 1.81
N SER A 234 -8.69 18.32 2.32
CA SER A 234 -7.55 19.10 2.80
C SER A 234 -6.32 18.83 1.93
N PRO A 235 -5.91 19.79 1.05
CA PRO A 235 -4.73 19.64 0.20
C PRO A 235 -3.45 19.35 1.00
N ILE A 236 -3.28 19.99 2.15
CA ILE A 236 -2.09 19.81 2.98
C ILE A 236 -2.03 18.40 3.57
N ALA A 237 -3.17 17.85 4.02
CA ALA A 237 -3.24 16.47 4.50
C ALA A 237 -2.94 15.46 3.38
N MET A 238 -3.45 15.69 2.17
CA MET A 238 -3.13 14.85 1.01
C MET A 238 -1.63 14.84 0.68
N ILE A 239 -0.95 15.99 0.74
CA ILE A 239 0.50 16.06 0.52
C ILE A 239 1.25 15.21 1.55
N PHE A 240 0.90 15.29 2.83
CA PHE A 240 1.53 14.47 3.86
C PHE A 240 1.27 12.97 3.67
N VAL A 241 0.05 12.58 3.28
CA VAL A 241 -0.30 11.19 2.93
C VAL A 241 0.60 10.70 1.79
N ILE A 242 0.81 11.50 0.74
CA ILE A 242 1.69 11.17 -0.38
C ILE A 242 3.14 10.99 0.08
N ILE A 243 3.66 11.90 0.91
CA ILE A 243 5.04 11.83 1.43
C ILE A 243 5.25 10.56 2.26
N ILE A 244 4.33 10.24 3.17
CA ILE A 244 4.43 9.05 4.01
C ILE A 244 4.30 7.79 3.16
N ALA A 245 3.36 7.75 2.20
CA ALA A 245 3.22 6.64 1.28
C ALA A 245 4.50 6.40 0.46
N ALA A 246 5.13 7.45 -0.05
CA ALA A 246 6.40 7.37 -0.77
C ALA A 246 7.52 6.83 0.11
N PHE A 247 7.61 7.28 1.37
CA PHE A 247 8.58 6.77 2.33
C PHE A 247 8.39 5.28 2.62
N MET A 248 7.15 4.82 2.82
CA MET A 248 6.85 3.40 3.02
C MET A 248 7.21 2.55 1.80
N ALA A 249 6.89 3.03 0.59
CA ALA A 249 7.25 2.35 -0.66
C ALA A 249 8.77 2.24 -0.81
N ALA A 250 9.51 3.33 -0.54
CA ALA A 250 10.97 3.33 -0.57
C ALA A 250 11.56 2.33 0.45
N ALA A 251 11.01 2.26 1.66
CA ALA A 251 11.46 1.32 2.69
C ALA A 251 11.36 -0.14 2.20
N VAL A 252 10.25 -0.49 1.54
CA VAL A 252 10.04 -1.84 0.99
C VAL A 252 11.03 -2.15 -0.11
N ILE A 253 11.25 -1.22 -1.04
CA ILE A 253 12.23 -1.38 -2.12
C ILE A 253 13.64 -1.56 -1.55
N ILE A 254 14.06 -0.71 -0.61
CA ILE A 254 15.36 -0.81 0.06
C ILE A 254 15.52 -2.19 0.71
N THR A 255 14.48 -2.70 1.37
CA THR A 255 14.53 -4.05 1.95
C THR A 255 14.53 -5.16 0.91
N ALA A 256 13.81 -5.02 -0.20
CA ALA A 256 13.77 -5.99 -1.28
C ALA A 256 15.10 -6.08 -2.04
N LEU A 257 15.82 -4.96 -2.18
CA LEU A 257 17.14 -4.90 -2.81
C LEU A 257 18.25 -5.52 -1.94
N ARG A 258 18.02 -5.75 -0.63
CA ARG A 258 19.00 -6.42 0.22
C ARG A 258 19.08 -7.90 -0.11
N ARG A 259 20.17 -8.31 -0.75
CA ARG A 259 20.45 -9.71 -1.06
C ARG A 259 20.69 -10.53 0.21
N LEU A 260 20.17 -11.76 0.20
CA LEU A 260 20.47 -12.78 1.22
C LEU A 260 21.86 -13.37 0.94
N PRO A 261 22.83 -13.30 1.88
CA PRO A 261 24.21 -13.72 1.64
C PRO A 261 24.38 -15.23 1.86
N THR A 262 23.63 -16.07 1.14
CA THR A 262 23.59 -17.53 1.41
C THR A 262 23.42 -18.38 0.17
N ILE A 263 24.08 -19.55 0.17
CA ILE A 263 24.01 -20.57 -0.90
C ILE A 263 22.76 -21.46 -0.76
N MET A 264 22.09 -21.41 0.40
CA MET A 264 20.89 -22.21 0.65
C MET A 264 19.74 -21.78 -0.26
N PRO A 265 19.07 -22.73 -0.94
CA PRO A 265 17.93 -22.41 -1.79
C PRO A 265 16.78 -21.86 -0.93
N VAL A 266 16.12 -20.83 -1.46
CA VAL A 266 14.95 -20.23 -0.79
C VAL A 266 13.79 -21.20 -0.92
N ALA A 267 13.44 -21.88 0.18
CA ALA A 267 12.33 -22.84 0.20
C ALA A 267 10.94 -22.17 0.30
N ALA A 268 10.89 -20.83 0.35
CA ALA A 268 9.68 -20.06 0.65
C ALA A 268 8.90 -20.69 1.83
N SER A 269 7.57 -20.72 1.76
CA SER A 269 6.71 -21.48 2.70
C SER A 269 6.29 -22.84 2.13
N CYS A 270 7.05 -23.40 1.17
CA CYS A 270 6.71 -24.67 0.54
C CYS A 270 7.04 -25.83 1.47
N SER A 271 6.00 -26.50 1.99
CA SER A 271 6.16 -27.65 2.88
C SER A 271 6.95 -28.79 2.22
N LEU A 272 6.79 -29.00 0.91
CA LEU A 272 7.54 -30.01 0.16
C LEU A 272 9.04 -29.69 0.12
N ALA A 273 9.41 -28.42 -0.12
CA ALA A 273 10.80 -28.00 -0.12
C ALA A 273 11.44 -28.09 1.28
N ILE A 274 10.67 -27.77 2.32
CA ILE A 274 11.11 -27.91 3.71
C ILE A 274 11.29 -29.39 4.07
N ALA A 275 10.34 -30.25 3.69
CA ALA A 275 10.42 -31.69 3.94
C ALA A 275 11.63 -32.32 3.25
N ALA A 276 11.90 -31.96 1.99
CA ALA A 276 13.08 -32.40 1.27
C ALA A 276 14.38 -31.99 1.97
N ALA A 277 14.46 -30.78 2.50
CA ALA A 277 15.61 -30.31 3.27
C ALA A 277 15.78 -31.02 4.63
N CYS A 278 14.72 -31.64 5.16
CA CYS A 278 14.74 -32.38 6.42
C CYS A 278 15.06 -33.88 6.26
N HIS A 279 15.14 -34.41 5.04
CA HIS A 279 15.51 -35.80 4.82
C HIS A 279 17.00 -36.04 5.13
N HIS A 280 17.28 -37.09 5.90
CA HIS A 280 18.64 -37.50 6.24
C HIS A 280 19.10 -38.63 5.30
N PRO A 281 20.36 -38.63 4.82
CA PRO A 281 20.89 -39.63 3.88
C PRO A 281 20.85 -41.08 4.38
N ASP A 282 20.80 -41.29 5.70
CA ASP A 282 20.80 -42.62 6.32
C ASP A 282 19.40 -43.23 6.44
N ASN A 283 18.34 -42.52 6.02
CA ASN A 283 16.93 -42.89 6.20
C ASN A 283 16.53 -43.26 7.65
N LYS A 284 17.37 -42.93 8.63
CA LYS A 284 17.09 -43.16 10.05
C LYS A 284 16.31 -41.96 10.62
N PRO A 285 15.17 -42.19 11.29
CA PRO A 285 14.45 -41.12 11.95
C PRO A 285 15.31 -40.52 13.07
N GLN A 286 15.46 -39.20 13.07
CA GLN A 286 16.15 -38.45 14.14
C GLN A 286 15.13 -37.68 14.97
N PRO A 287 14.55 -38.29 16.01
CA PRO A 287 13.53 -37.63 16.84
C PRO A 287 14.08 -36.37 17.54
N ASP A 288 15.36 -36.39 17.92
CA ASP A 288 16.01 -35.31 18.68
C ASP A 288 16.46 -34.12 17.81
N ALA A 289 16.45 -34.28 16.47
CA ALA A 289 16.84 -33.20 15.55
C ALA A 289 15.92 -31.99 15.69
N SER A 290 14.62 -32.22 15.94
CA SER A 290 13.61 -31.17 16.06
C SER A 290 13.82 -30.25 17.28
N VAL A 291 14.40 -30.77 18.37
CA VAL A 291 14.62 -30.03 19.63
C VAL A 291 16.03 -29.44 19.75
N SER A 292 16.91 -29.82 18.84
CA SER A 292 18.32 -29.42 18.79
C SER A 292 18.55 -28.19 17.91
N ARG A 293 19.79 -27.70 17.89
CA ARG A 293 20.19 -26.64 16.96
C ARG A 293 20.60 -27.28 15.64
N LEU A 294 19.98 -26.85 14.55
CA LEU A 294 20.21 -27.36 13.21
C LEU A 294 21.05 -26.37 12.39
N GLN A 295 21.82 -26.89 11.45
CA GLN A 295 22.48 -26.13 10.40
C GLN A 295 22.22 -26.83 9.07
N TRP A 296 22.06 -26.03 8.01
CA TRP A 296 21.93 -26.55 6.66
C TRP A 296 23.31 -26.64 6.01
N GLY A 297 23.59 -27.76 5.36
CA GLY A 297 24.85 -27.98 4.64
C GLY A 297 24.93 -29.39 4.07
N VAL A 298 26.13 -29.74 3.61
CA VAL A 298 26.43 -31.08 3.07
C VAL A 298 26.55 -32.05 4.24
N MET A 299 25.72 -33.08 4.23
CA MET A 299 25.78 -34.24 5.13
C MET A 299 26.55 -35.34 4.41
N GLN A 300 27.67 -35.77 4.99
CA GLN A 300 28.42 -36.92 4.47
C GLN A 300 27.73 -38.22 4.91
N ARG A 301 27.47 -39.12 3.97
CA ARG A 301 26.99 -40.47 4.25
C ARG A 301 28.16 -41.34 4.71
N GLN A 302 27.94 -42.18 5.72
CA GLN A 302 28.94 -43.15 6.17
C GLN A 302 29.30 -44.08 5.01
N ARG A 303 30.60 -44.23 4.74
CA ARG A 303 31.16 -45.02 3.62
C ARG A 303 30.58 -46.44 3.64
N ASP A 304 29.95 -46.88 2.54
CA ASP A 304 29.52 -48.27 2.37
C ASP A 304 30.74 -49.21 2.46
N GLU A 305 30.53 -50.44 2.93
CA GLU A 305 31.57 -51.49 3.04
C GLU A 305 32.28 -51.80 1.70
N LEU A 306 31.70 -51.37 0.57
CA LEU A 306 32.26 -51.49 -0.78
C LEU A 306 33.07 -50.27 -1.27
N GLY A 307 33.30 -49.26 -0.43
CA GLY A 307 34.19 -48.14 -0.73
C GLY A 307 33.72 -47.17 -1.82
N ARG A 308 32.45 -47.24 -2.25
CA ARG A 308 31.90 -46.30 -3.24
C ARG A 308 31.48 -45.00 -2.54
N GLU A 309 32.08 -43.88 -2.95
CA GLU A 309 31.66 -42.54 -2.51
C GLU A 309 30.27 -42.24 -3.06
N LEU A 310 29.25 -42.34 -2.22
CA LEU A 310 27.92 -41.88 -2.58
C LEU A 310 27.86 -40.36 -2.39
N THR A 311 27.47 -39.68 -3.48
CA THR A 311 27.03 -38.28 -3.58
C THR A 311 26.57 -37.69 -2.25
N GLY A 312 27.16 -36.57 -1.83
CA GLY A 312 26.72 -35.84 -0.65
C GLY A 312 25.27 -35.38 -0.77
N HIS A 313 24.55 -35.36 0.36
CA HIS A 313 23.17 -34.91 0.44
C HIS A 313 23.12 -33.56 1.19
N CYS A 314 22.41 -32.57 0.64
CA CYS A 314 22.23 -31.27 1.30
C CYS A 314 20.96 -31.25 2.14
N GLY A 315 21.06 -30.84 3.41
CA GLY A 315 19.91 -30.80 4.29
C GLY A 315 20.24 -30.31 5.69
N PHE A 316 19.26 -30.37 6.57
CA PHE A 316 19.43 -30.01 7.97
C PHE A 316 20.01 -31.16 8.78
N SER A 317 21.08 -30.86 9.52
CA SER A 317 21.63 -31.80 10.49
C SER A 317 21.89 -31.12 11.84
N GLN A 318 21.80 -31.94 12.90
CA GLN A 318 22.29 -31.59 14.23
C GLN A 318 23.81 -31.77 14.35
N TYR A 319 24.41 -32.56 13.46
CA TYR A 319 25.84 -32.85 13.42
C TYR A 319 26.62 -31.80 12.60
N PRO A 320 27.96 -31.82 12.61
CA PRO A 320 28.77 -30.94 11.75
C PRO A 320 28.42 -31.15 10.28
N VAL A 321 28.16 -30.04 9.58
CA VAL A 321 27.87 -30.02 8.14
C VAL A 321 28.88 -29.13 7.45
N GLU A 322 29.25 -29.53 6.23
CA GLU A 322 30.16 -28.75 5.40
C GLU A 322 29.38 -27.76 4.53
N LYS A 323 30.07 -26.72 4.06
CA LYS A 323 29.45 -25.77 3.12
C LYS A 323 29.40 -26.42 1.74
N PRO A 324 28.29 -26.27 0.99
CA PRO A 324 28.24 -26.75 -0.38
C PRO A 324 29.24 -25.99 -1.26
N GLU A 325 29.89 -26.73 -2.14
CA GLU A 325 30.84 -26.21 -3.12
C GLU A 325 30.15 -25.95 -4.46
N TRP A 326 30.63 -24.94 -5.17
CA TRP A 326 30.10 -24.59 -6.48
C TRP A 326 30.48 -25.65 -7.52
N GLY A 327 29.50 -26.09 -8.31
CA GLY A 327 29.71 -27.04 -9.42
C GLY A 327 29.53 -28.52 -9.05
N ILE A 328 29.24 -28.85 -7.78
CA ILE A 328 28.99 -30.23 -7.34
C ILE A 328 27.48 -30.49 -7.27
N VAL A 329 27.04 -31.64 -7.79
CA VAL A 329 25.64 -32.08 -7.71
C VAL A 329 25.46 -32.92 -6.44
N TYR A 330 24.64 -32.40 -5.54
CA TYR A 330 24.20 -33.10 -4.32
C TYR A 330 22.84 -33.75 -4.58
N ARG A 331 22.64 -35.00 -4.15
CA ARG A 331 21.40 -35.77 -4.32
C ARG A 331 20.81 -36.17 -2.99
#